data_AF-A0A537YRR5-F1
#
_entry.id   AF-A0A537YRR5-F1
#
_cell.length_a   1.000
_cell.length_b   1.000
_cell.length_c   1.000
_cell.angle_alpha   90.00
_cell.angle_beta   90.00
_cell.angle_gamma   90.00
#
_symmetry.space_group_name_H-M   'P 1'
#
loop_
_entity.id
_entity.type
_entity.pdbx_description
1 polymer ?
#
loop_
_entity_poly.entity_id
_entity_poly.type
_entity_poly.pdbx_seq_one_letter_code
_entity_poly.pdbx_strand_id
1 'polypeptide(L)'
;MSLATDFQRILQTLPPDWTDLEVDMRIEDMSNYVDTAVAVSQVNAQVYQHPESEGWHWRLLIAHSFGHAAAAETVSGVLAKLDGEGVAGELRVAEVREGRSEVVQMWGRPESVREEFRERRSL
;
A
#
# COMPACT_ATOMS: atom_id res chain seq x y z
N MET A 1 0.23 20.13 -4.14
CA MET A 1 -0.54 19.41 -5.17
C MET A 1 -1.58 18.56 -4.45
N SER A 2 -2.66 18.14 -5.10
CA SER A 2 -3.70 17.32 -4.43
C SER A 2 -3.24 15.87 -4.31
N LEU A 3 -3.43 15.28 -3.13
CA LEU A 3 -3.02 13.92 -2.80
C LEU A 3 -3.63 12.90 -3.76
N ALA A 4 -4.92 13.05 -4.10
CA ALA A 4 -5.60 12.13 -5.01
C ALA A 4 -5.03 12.21 -6.43
N THR A 5 -4.66 13.40 -6.90
CA THR A 5 -4.08 13.56 -8.25
C THR A 5 -2.67 13.00 -8.31
N ASP A 6 -1.87 13.20 -7.27
CA ASP A 6 -0.52 12.62 -7.19
C ASP A 6 -0.59 11.09 -7.09
N PHE A 7 -1.55 10.54 -6.35
CA PHE A 7 -1.78 9.10 -6.30
C PHE A 7 -2.20 8.53 -7.66
N GLN A 8 -3.11 9.18 -8.38
CA GLN A 8 -3.49 8.76 -9.73
C GLN A 8 -2.31 8.80 -10.69
N ARG A 9 -1.41 9.80 -10.56
CA ARG A 9 -0.18 9.85 -11.35
C ARG A 9 0.72 8.66 -11.03
N ILE A 10 0.89 8.29 -9.76
CA ILE A 10 1.64 7.09 -9.36
C ILE A 10 1.06 5.85 -10.02
N LEU A 11 -0.26 5.63 -9.92
CA LEU A 11 -0.93 4.47 -10.51
C LEU A 11 -0.70 4.36 -12.03
N GLN A 12 -0.73 5.48 -12.74
CA GLN A 12 -0.49 5.52 -14.19
C GLN A 12 0.94 5.16 -14.61
N THR A 13 1.90 5.17 -13.67
CA THR A 13 3.28 4.76 -13.93
C THR A 13 3.54 3.27 -13.69
N LEU A 14 2.62 2.56 -13.04
CA LEU A 14 2.80 1.15 -12.70
C LEU A 14 2.57 0.24 -13.93
N PRO A 15 3.31 -0.87 -14.04
CA PRO A 15 3.07 -1.84 -15.09
C PRO A 15 1.73 -2.55 -14.90
N PRO A 16 1.04 -3.01 -15.96
CA PRO A 16 -0.32 -3.55 -15.85
C PRO A 16 -0.51 -4.75 -14.91
N ASP A 17 0.56 -5.48 -14.60
CA ASP A 17 0.57 -6.70 -13.78
C ASP A 17 1.11 -6.49 -12.36
N TRP A 18 1.17 -5.24 -11.89
CA TRP A 18 1.43 -4.94 -10.48
C TRP A 18 0.38 -5.62 -9.58
N THR A 19 0.81 -6.05 -8.40
CA THR A 19 -0.06 -6.75 -7.42
C THR A 19 -0.28 -5.93 -6.17
N ASP A 20 0.80 -5.35 -5.64
CA ASP A 20 0.82 -4.59 -4.39
C ASP A 20 1.62 -3.30 -4.59
N LEU A 21 1.15 -2.24 -3.96
CA LEU A 21 1.78 -0.93 -3.92
C LEU A 21 1.81 -0.45 -2.48
N GLU A 22 2.97 0.01 -2.03
CA GLU A 22 3.14 0.69 -0.74
C GLU A 22 3.46 2.15 -0.99
N VAL A 23 2.69 3.05 -0.38
CA VAL A 23 2.88 4.50 -0.49
C VAL A 23 3.03 5.12 0.89
N ASP A 24 4.15 5.80 1.11
CA ASP A 24 4.33 6.62 2.29
C ASP A 24 3.63 7.97 2.11
N MET A 25 2.94 8.42 3.15
CA MET A 25 2.16 9.65 3.16
C MET A 25 2.59 10.54 4.34
N ARG A 26 2.70 11.84 4.08
CA ARG A 26 2.85 12.89 5.11
C ARG A 26 1.92 14.06 4.81
N ILE A 27 1.48 14.75 5.86
CA ILE A 27 0.75 16.02 5.74
C ILE A 27 1.65 17.21 6.07
N GLU A 28 1.36 18.36 5.47
CA GLU A 28 2.13 19.59 5.71
C GLU A 28 1.79 20.23 7.06
N ASP A 29 0.51 20.17 7.46
CA ASP A 29 0.02 20.76 8.70
C ASP A 29 -0.41 19.68 9.70
N MET A 30 0.39 19.53 10.77
CA MET A 30 0.14 18.56 11.84
C MET A 30 -1.08 18.88 12.70
N SER A 31 -1.70 20.07 12.60
CA SER A 31 -2.98 20.31 13.27
C SER A 31 -4.09 19.40 12.73
N ASN A 32 -3.97 18.96 11.47
CA ASN A 32 -4.91 18.06 10.81
C ASN A 32 -4.60 16.58 11.05
N TYR A 33 -3.60 16.25 11.88
CA TYR A 33 -3.10 14.88 12.04
C TYR A 33 -4.18 13.90 12.49
N VAL A 34 -4.99 14.27 13.49
CA VAL A 34 -6.01 13.38 14.06
C VAL A 34 -7.11 13.09 13.03
N ASP A 35 -7.63 14.13 12.37
CA ASP A 35 -8.68 13.97 11.37
C ASP A 35 -8.17 13.19 10.15
N THR A 36 -6.93 13.46 9.74
CA THR A 36 -6.25 12.69 8.68
C THR A 36 -6.10 11.23 9.08
N ALA A 37 -5.62 10.94 10.30
CA ALA A 37 -5.47 9.58 10.82
C ALA A 37 -6.80 8.83 10.81
N VAL A 38 -7.90 9.49 11.20
CA VAL A 38 -9.26 8.91 11.16
C VAL A 38 -9.65 8.58 9.72
N ALA A 39 -9.40 9.48 8.77
CA ALA A 39 -9.71 9.23 7.37
C ALA A 39 -8.90 8.04 6.80
N VAL A 40 -7.58 8.05 6.96
CA VAL A 40 -6.70 7.00 6.41
C VAL A 40 -6.83 5.65 7.13
N SER A 41 -7.39 5.62 8.34
CA SER A 41 -7.72 4.36 9.03
C SER A 41 -8.73 3.51 8.25
N GLN A 42 -9.59 4.12 7.43
CA GLN A 42 -10.57 3.41 6.59
C GLN A 42 -9.91 2.54 5.50
N VAL A 43 -8.65 2.82 5.17
CA VAL A 43 -7.83 2.04 4.23
C VAL A 43 -6.69 1.32 4.94
N ASN A 44 -6.83 1.10 6.24
CA ASN A 44 -5.87 0.38 7.09
C ASN A 44 -4.43 0.93 7.00
N ALA A 45 -4.30 2.26 6.92
CA ALA A 45 -3.00 2.91 6.93
C ALA A 45 -2.19 2.55 8.18
N GLN A 46 -0.93 2.17 7.99
CA GLN A 46 -0.01 1.85 9.07
C GLN A 46 0.66 3.14 9.56
N VAL A 47 0.63 3.39 10.86
CA VAL A 47 1.25 4.59 11.46
C VAL A 47 2.74 4.34 11.66
N TYR A 48 3.59 5.25 11.20
CA TYR A 48 5.01 5.22 11.52
C TYR A 48 5.26 5.55 13.00
N GLN A 49 6.29 4.94 13.58
CA GLN A 49 6.67 5.24 14.96
C GLN A 49 7.19 6.68 15.05
N HIS A 50 6.68 7.44 16.03
CA HIS A 50 7.05 8.85 16.28
C HIS A 50 6.89 9.75 15.04
N PRO A 51 5.65 9.96 14.57
CA PRO A 51 5.41 10.81 13.41
C PRO A 51 5.72 12.27 13.77
N GLU A 52 6.86 12.76 13.30
CA GLU A 52 7.28 14.16 13.39
C GLU A 52 6.90 14.93 12.12
N SER A 53 6.90 16.26 12.18
CA SER A 53 6.55 17.12 11.04
C SER A 53 7.44 16.94 9.81
N GLU A 54 8.70 16.51 10.00
CA GLU A 54 9.64 16.30 8.89
C GLU A 54 9.60 14.86 8.33
N GLY A 55 8.93 13.94 9.03
CA GLY A 55 8.89 12.51 8.69
C GLY A 55 7.68 12.08 7.87
N TRP A 56 7.67 10.80 7.49
CA TRP A 56 6.49 10.13 6.98
C TRP A 56 5.59 9.72 8.13
N HIS A 57 4.28 9.89 7.98
CA HIS A 57 3.31 9.68 9.05
C HIS A 57 2.61 8.33 8.91
N TRP A 58 2.26 7.97 7.68
CA TRP A 58 1.58 6.72 7.38
C TRP A 58 2.20 5.98 6.21
N ARG A 59 2.03 4.67 6.21
CA ARG A 59 2.18 3.81 5.04
C ARG A 59 0.82 3.26 4.63
N LEU A 60 0.44 3.56 3.39
CA LEU A 60 -0.74 3.03 2.74
C LEU A 60 -0.35 1.73 2.02
N LEU A 61 -1.10 0.66 2.27
CA LEU A 61 -0.97 -0.60 1.56
C LEU A 61 -2.11 -0.71 0.56
N ILE A 62 -1.78 -0.93 -0.71
CA ILE A 62 -2.74 -0.95 -1.81
C ILE A 62 -2.61 -2.27 -2.56
N ALA A 63 -3.74 -2.94 -2.77
CA ALA A 63 -3.84 -4.10 -3.64
C ALA A 63 -4.41 -3.69 -5.00
N HIS A 64 -3.96 -4.35 -6.05
CA HIS A 64 -4.52 -4.22 -7.39
C HIS A 64 -5.82 -5.03 -7.50
N SER A 65 -5.82 -6.15 -8.24
CA SER A 65 -7.02 -6.98 -8.42
C SER A 65 -7.24 -8.05 -7.35
N PHE A 66 -6.23 -8.34 -6.52
CA PHE A 66 -6.26 -9.37 -5.48
C PHE A 66 -5.29 -9.01 -4.35
N GLY A 67 -5.57 -9.44 -3.12
CA GLY A 67 -4.76 -9.14 -1.94
C GLY A 67 -5.60 -8.85 -0.70
N HIS A 68 -4.93 -8.59 0.42
CA HIS A 68 -5.59 -8.24 1.70
C HIS A 68 -5.55 -6.73 2.00
N ALA A 69 -4.89 -5.94 1.14
CA ALA A 69 -4.76 -4.50 1.27
C ALA A 69 -5.98 -3.75 0.69
N ALA A 70 -6.04 -2.43 0.86
CA ALA A 70 -7.14 -1.63 0.35
C ALA A 70 -7.10 -1.55 -1.19
N ALA A 71 -8.26 -1.54 -1.83
CA ALA A 71 -8.34 -1.32 -3.27
C ALA A 71 -7.90 0.10 -3.64
N ALA A 72 -7.25 0.25 -4.80
CA ALA A 72 -6.74 1.53 -5.28
C ALA A 72 -7.84 2.62 -5.37
N GLU A 73 -9.05 2.25 -5.76
CA GLU A 73 -10.21 3.16 -5.85
C GLU A 73 -10.63 3.66 -4.47
N THR A 74 -10.63 2.79 -3.46
CA THR A 74 -10.96 3.17 -2.07
C THR A 74 -9.92 4.13 -1.51
N VAL A 75 -8.63 3.87 -1.75
CA VAL A 75 -7.54 4.77 -1.35
C VAL A 75 -7.68 6.11 -2.06
N SER A 76 -7.93 6.12 -3.36
CA SER A 76 -8.16 7.35 -4.13
C SER A 76 -9.35 8.15 -3.59
N GLY A 77 -10.42 7.49 -3.16
CA GLY A 77 -11.59 8.14 -2.56
C GLY A 77 -11.28 8.80 -1.21
N VAL A 78 -10.51 8.13 -0.35
CA VAL A 78 -10.07 8.70 0.94
C VAL A 78 -9.15 9.90 0.73
N LEU A 79 -8.19 9.82 -0.20
CA LEU A 79 -7.31 10.94 -0.52
C LEU A 79 -8.10 12.13 -1.11
N ALA A 80 -9.08 11.87 -1.97
CA ALA A 80 -9.92 12.93 -2.54
C ALA A 80 -10.80 13.60 -1.47
N LYS A 81 -11.24 12.84 -0.45
CA LYS A 81 -11.93 13.40 0.71
C LYS A 81 -11.01 14.36 1.48
N LEU A 82 -9.78 13.95 1.76
CA LEU A 82 -8.78 14.79 2.43
C LEU A 82 -8.47 16.08 1.65
N ASP A 83 -8.33 15.96 0.32
CA ASP A 83 -8.19 17.12 -0.56
C ASP A 83 -9.40 18.07 -0.44
N GLY A 84 -10.62 17.53 -0.39
CA GLY A 84 -11.84 18.31 -0.20
C GLY A 84 -11.97 18.98 1.18
N GLU A 85 -11.31 18.42 2.19
CA GLU A 85 -11.18 18.99 3.54
C GLU A 85 -10.02 20.00 3.67
N GLY A 86 -9.25 20.20 2.59
CA GLY A 86 -8.14 21.15 2.53
C GLY A 86 -6.83 20.62 3.11
N VAL A 87 -6.70 19.31 3.30
CA VAL A 87 -5.47 18.69 3.81
C VAL A 87 -4.43 18.60 2.68
N ALA A 88 -3.36 19.38 2.82
CA ALA A 88 -2.19 19.31 1.94
C ALA A 88 -1.15 18.31 2.47
N GLY A 89 -0.47 17.63 1.56
CA GLY A 89 0.52 16.63 1.90
C GLY A 89 1.29 16.11 0.69
N GLU A 90 2.10 15.10 0.95
CA GLU A 90 2.97 14.46 -0.05
C GLU A 90 2.85 12.94 0.01
N LEU A 91 3.09 12.32 -1.15
CA LEU A 91 3.12 10.89 -1.33
C LEU A 91 4.47 10.45 -1.89
N ARG A 92 4.96 9.30 -1.43
CA ARG A 92 6.17 8.65 -1.96
C ARG A 92 5.94 7.16 -2.13
N VAL A 93 6.25 6.64 -3.32
CA VAL A 93 6.27 5.19 -3.54
C VAL A 93 7.36 4.56 -2.68
N ALA A 94 6.99 3.64 -1.81
CA ALA A 94 7.91 2.89 -0.95
C ALA A 94 8.29 1.54 -1.57
N GLU A 95 7.31 0.81 -2.11
CA GLU A 95 7.52 -0.49 -2.75
C GLU A 95 6.44 -0.73 -3.82
N VAL A 96 6.80 -1.42 -4.89
CA VAL A 96 5.88 -1.97 -5.90
C VAL A 96 6.23 -3.44 -6.07
N ARG A 97 5.22 -4.30 -6.03
CA ARG A 97 5.36 -5.72 -6.35
C ARG A 97 4.66 -6.02 -7.66
N GLU A 98 5.31 -6.84 -8.48
CA GLU A 98 4.87 -7.20 -9.82
C GLU A 98 4.84 -8.72 -9.96
N GLY A 99 3.93 -9.18 -10.82
CA GLY A 99 3.83 -10.59 -11.17
C GLY A 99 3.11 -11.43 -10.12
N ARG A 100 2.64 -12.60 -10.55
CA ARG A 100 2.04 -13.58 -9.64
C ARG A 100 3.15 -14.42 -9.01
N SER A 101 3.28 -14.36 -7.69
CA SER A 101 4.05 -15.36 -6.96
C SER A 101 3.41 -16.73 -7.18
N GLU A 102 4.24 -17.73 -7.44
CA GLU A 102 3.74 -19.08 -7.62
C GLU A 102 3.13 -19.58 -6.30
N VAL A 103 1.86 -19.98 -6.36
CA VAL A 103 1.17 -20.57 -5.22
C VAL A 103 1.48 -22.06 -5.18
N VAL A 104 2.34 -22.46 -4.25
CA VAL A 104 2.61 -23.88 -3.98
C VAL A 104 1.69 -24.37 -2.86
N GLN A 105 0.71 -25.20 -3.20
CA GLN A 105 -0.27 -25.77 -2.25
C GLN A 105 0.36 -26.88 -1.38
N MET A 106 1.13 -26.49 -0.37
CA MET A 106 1.81 -27.39 0.58
C MET A 106 1.05 -27.66 1.88
N TRP A 107 -0.15 -27.08 2.04
CA TRP A 107 -1.00 -27.33 3.19
C TRP A 107 -1.44 -28.79 3.22
N GLY A 108 -1.30 -29.43 4.39
CA GLY A 108 -1.63 -30.85 4.58
C GLY A 108 -0.69 -31.86 3.88
N ARG A 109 0.36 -31.40 3.18
CA ARG A 109 1.35 -32.29 2.57
C ARG A 109 2.37 -32.79 3.60
N PRO A 110 2.76 -34.09 3.58
CA PRO A 110 3.84 -34.61 4.41
C PRO A 110 5.19 -33.95 4.10
N GLU A 111 6.12 -33.99 5.06
CA GLU A 111 7.45 -33.39 4.88
C GLU A 111 8.25 -34.03 3.74
N SER A 112 8.09 -35.34 3.50
CA SER A 112 8.72 -36.02 2.36
C SER A 112 8.36 -35.41 1.00
N VAL A 113 7.11 -34.96 0.84
CA VAL A 113 6.65 -34.27 -0.38
C VAL A 113 7.29 -32.89 -0.50
N ARG A 114 7.53 -32.21 0.61
CA ARG A 114 8.20 -30.89 0.63
C ARG A 114 9.69 -31.01 0.33
N GLU A 115 10.35 -32.04 0.82
CA GLU A 115 11.75 -32.36 0.52
C GLU A 115 11.92 -32.69 -0.96
N GLU A 116 11.12 -33.62 -1.49
CA GLU A 116 11.15 -33.97 -2.91
C GLU A 116 10.86 -32.76 -3.82
N PHE A 117 9.90 -31.91 -3.43
CA PHE A 117 9.62 -30.68 -4.17
C PHE A 117 10.80 -29.69 -4.17
N ARG A 118 11.51 -29.55 -3.03
CA ARG A 118 12.72 -28.73 -2.94
C ARG A 118 13.84 -29.29 -3.82
N GLU A 119 14.10 -30.58 -3.77
CA GLU A 119 15.12 -31.25 -4.60
C GLU A 119 14.85 -31.10 -6.10
N ARG A 120 13.59 -31.26 -6.52
CA ARG A 120 13.20 -31.12 -7.93
C ARG A 120 13.27 -29.69 -8.45
N ARG A 121 13.21 -28.67 -7.57
CA ARG A 121 13.29 -27.25 -7.95
C ARG A 121 14.69 -26.65 -7.84
N SER A 122 15.65 -27.33 -7.23
CA SER A 122 17.05 -26.88 -7.21
C SER A 122 17.81 -27.17 -8.53
N LEU A 123 17.08 -27.28 -9.65
CA LEU A 123 17.58 -27.43 -11.02
C LEU A 123 17.35 -26.13 -11.80
#